data_AF-A0A2J8IMK7-F1
#
_entry.id   AF-A0A2J8IMK7-F1
#
_cell.length_a   1.000
_cell.length_b   1.000
_cell.length_c   1.000
_cell.angle_alpha   90.00
_cell.angle_beta   90.00
_cell.angle_gamma   90.00
#
_symmetry.space_group_name_H-M   'P 1'
#
loop_
_entity.id
_entity.type
_entity.pdbx_description
1 polymer ?
#
loop_
_entity_poly.entity_id
_entity_poly.type
_entity_poly.pdbx_seq_one_letter_code
_entity_poly.pdbx_strand_id
1 'polypeptide(L)'
;ELHLFLEHVDGFDSVDDESKPENHVFNLESPLPEAWVEEDNPPYAYYLYYTFANMAMLNHLRRQRGFHTFVLRPHCGEAGPIHHLVSAFMLAENISHGLLLRKAPVLQYLYYLAQIGIAMSPLSNNSLFLSYHRNPLPEYLSRGLMVSLSTDDPLQFHFTKVKSHWLGPNYTKEGPEGNDIRRTNVPDIRVGYRYETLCQELALITQAVQSEMLETIPEEAGIAMSPGPQ
;
A
#
# COMPACT_ATOMS: atom_id res chain seq x y z
N GLU A 1 -10.78 -28.74 12.62
CA GLU A 1 -10.13 -28.61 11.29
C GLU A 1 -9.98 -27.15 10.87
N LEU A 2 -11.07 -26.39 10.71
CA LEU A 2 -11.00 -24.97 10.30
C LEU A 2 -10.08 -24.09 11.18
N HIS A 3 -10.15 -24.23 12.52
CA HIS A 3 -9.30 -23.43 13.41
C HIS A 3 -7.80 -23.63 13.15
N LEU A 4 -7.36 -24.89 13.00
CA LEU A 4 -5.96 -25.23 12.70
C LEU A 4 -5.54 -24.71 11.33
N PHE A 5 -6.43 -24.74 10.34
CA PHE A 5 -6.17 -24.12 9.04
C PHE A 5 -5.94 -22.61 9.17
N LEU A 6 -6.78 -21.91 9.95
CA LEU A 6 -6.69 -20.47 10.15
C LEU A 6 -5.45 -20.03 10.96
N GLU A 7 -4.72 -20.93 11.62
CA GLU A 7 -3.41 -20.63 12.18
C GLU A 7 -2.32 -20.47 11.11
N HIS A 8 -2.56 -20.99 9.90
CA HIS A 8 -1.65 -20.90 8.77
C HIS A 8 -2.03 -19.80 7.77
N VAL A 9 -3.21 -19.20 7.92
CA VAL A 9 -3.67 -18.10 7.06
C VAL A 9 -3.15 -16.78 7.60
N ASP A 10 -2.35 -16.09 6.79
CA ASP A 10 -1.74 -14.80 7.13
C ASP A 10 -2.61 -13.61 6.72
N GLY A 11 -3.25 -13.70 5.55
CA GLY A 11 -4.00 -12.58 5.01
C GLY A 11 -4.91 -12.96 3.85
N PHE A 12 -5.68 -11.97 3.42
CA PHE A 12 -6.60 -12.07 2.29
C PHE A 12 -6.10 -11.20 1.15
N ASP A 13 -6.16 -11.75 -0.05
CA ASP A 13 -5.76 -11.10 -1.29
C ASP A 13 -6.98 -11.02 -2.22
N SER A 14 -7.28 -9.82 -2.71
CA SER A 14 -8.37 -9.57 -3.64
C SER A 14 -7.80 -9.48 -5.05
N VAL A 15 -8.35 -10.26 -5.97
CA VAL A 15 -7.86 -10.39 -7.35
C VAL A 15 -9.02 -10.28 -8.35
N ASP A 16 -8.78 -9.61 -9.48
CA ASP A 16 -9.50 -9.73 -10.76
C ASP A 16 -8.68 -8.96 -11.81
N ASP A 17 -9.12 -8.99 -13.07
CA ASP A 17 -8.61 -8.10 -14.11
C ASP A 17 -8.96 -6.63 -13.79
N GLU A 18 -8.00 -5.93 -13.17
CA GLU A 18 -8.11 -4.51 -12.78
C GLU A 18 -8.38 -3.57 -13.97
N SER A 19 -8.17 -4.03 -15.22
CA SER A 19 -8.40 -3.21 -16.42
C SER A 19 -9.87 -3.11 -16.81
N LYS A 20 -10.73 -3.96 -16.25
CA LYS A 20 -12.18 -3.91 -16.50
C LYS A 20 -12.76 -2.56 -16.05
N PRO A 21 -13.59 -1.92 -16.88
CA PRO A 21 -14.21 -0.66 -16.50
C PRO A 21 -15.15 -0.84 -15.30
N GLU A 22 -15.11 0.11 -14.38
CA GLU A 22 -16.01 0.18 -13.24
C GLU A 22 -17.06 1.25 -13.53
N ASN A 23 -18.35 0.86 -13.53
CA ASN A 23 -19.45 1.79 -13.81
C ASN A 23 -19.86 2.62 -12.60
N HIS A 24 -19.55 2.16 -11.39
CA HIS A 24 -19.96 2.78 -10.14
C HIS A 24 -18.76 3.35 -9.38
N VAL A 25 -18.91 4.55 -8.84
CA VAL A 25 -17.95 5.14 -7.90
C VAL A 25 -18.39 4.80 -6.49
N PHE A 26 -17.51 4.17 -5.71
CA PHE A 26 -17.79 3.88 -4.31
C PHE A 26 -17.82 5.17 -3.48
N ASN A 27 -18.95 5.43 -2.83
CA ASN A 27 -19.20 6.65 -2.05
C ASN A 27 -20.24 6.39 -0.95
N LEU A 28 -20.62 7.43 -0.21
CA LEU A 28 -21.60 7.34 0.89
C LEU A 28 -23.01 6.94 0.45
N GLU A 29 -23.34 7.06 -0.84
CA GLU A 29 -24.64 6.71 -1.41
C GLU A 29 -24.65 5.26 -1.93
N SER A 30 -23.50 4.60 -1.95
CA SER A 30 -23.39 3.21 -2.41
C SER A 30 -24.19 2.28 -1.50
N PRO A 31 -24.97 1.33 -2.05
CA PRO A 31 -25.80 0.44 -1.25
C PRO A 31 -24.95 -0.47 -0.37
N LEU A 32 -25.51 -0.91 0.76
CA LEU A 32 -24.89 -1.94 1.60
C LEU A 32 -24.84 -3.29 0.85
N PRO A 33 -23.98 -4.25 1.24
CA PRO A 33 -23.79 -5.49 0.48
C PRO A 33 -25.07 -6.31 0.34
N GLU A 34 -25.92 -6.30 1.37
CA GLU A 34 -27.23 -6.98 1.35
C GLU A 34 -28.23 -6.33 0.40
N ALA A 35 -28.02 -5.07 0.05
CA ALA A 35 -28.86 -4.27 -0.85
C ALA A 35 -28.27 -4.12 -2.26
N TRP A 36 -27.08 -4.69 -2.52
CA TRP A 36 -26.52 -4.71 -3.86
C TRP A 36 -27.21 -5.80 -4.70
N VAL A 37 -28.21 -5.40 -5.45
CA VAL A 37 -29.03 -6.28 -6.31
C VAL A 37 -28.85 -6.02 -7.80
N GLU A 38 -27.99 -5.06 -8.14
CA GLU A 38 -27.65 -4.74 -9.53
C GLU A 38 -26.86 -5.88 -10.18
N GLU A 39 -26.98 -6.02 -11.50
CA GLU A 39 -26.24 -7.04 -12.27
C GLU A 39 -24.75 -6.68 -12.41
N ASP A 40 -24.43 -5.38 -12.35
CA ASP A 40 -23.07 -4.88 -12.42
C ASP A 40 -22.27 -5.26 -11.17
N ASN A 41 -21.01 -5.64 -11.41
CA ASN A 41 -20.06 -5.96 -10.34
C ASN A 41 -19.78 -4.70 -9.49
N PRO A 42 -19.81 -4.78 -8.14
CA PRO A 42 -19.36 -3.68 -7.30
C PRO A 42 -17.95 -3.21 -7.66
N PRO A 43 -17.63 -1.92 -7.52
CA PRO A 43 -16.30 -1.40 -7.83
C PRO A 43 -15.25 -1.97 -6.86
N TYR A 44 -14.00 -2.05 -7.28
CA TYR A 44 -12.92 -2.64 -6.50
C TYR A 44 -12.76 -2.03 -5.09
N ALA A 45 -12.94 -0.71 -4.95
CA ALA A 45 -12.91 -0.02 -3.66
C ALA A 45 -13.99 -0.54 -2.69
N TYR A 46 -15.15 -0.97 -3.21
CA TYR A 46 -16.23 -1.58 -2.44
C TYR A 46 -15.78 -2.91 -1.84
N TYR A 47 -15.16 -3.77 -2.67
CA TYR A 47 -14.61 -5.05 -2.22
C TYR A 47 -13.55 -4.87 -1.14
N LEU A 48 -12.60 -3.94 -1.34
CA LEU A 48 -11.57 -3.67 -0.34
C LEU A 48 -12.17 -3.17 0.98
N TYR A 49 -13.12 -2.23 0.92
CA TYR A 49 -13.74 -1.65 2.11
C TYR A 49 -14.47 -2.71 2.95
N TYR A 50 -15.39 -3.47 2.36
CA TYR A 50 -16.18 -4.43 3.12
C TYR A 50 -15.34 -5.64 3.56
N THR A 51 -14.33 -6.03 2.79
CA THR A 51 -13.37 -7.05 3.22
C THR A 51 -12.59 -6.57 4.44
N PHE A 52 -12.06 -5.35 4.39
CA PHE A 52 -11.34 -4.75 5.51
C PHE A 52 -12.24 -4.58 6.74
N ALA A 53 -13.44 -4.01 6.59
CA ALA A 53 -14.34 -3.75 7.70
C ALA A 53 -14.71 -5.03 8.45
N ASN A 54 -15.06 -6.09 7.71
CA ASN A 54 -15.38 -7.40 8.29
C ASN A 54 -14.15 -8.03 8.95
N MET A 55 -12.99 -7.96 8.28
CA MET A 55 -11.74 -8.48 8.81
C MET A 55 -11.31 -7.75 10.08
N ALA A 56 -11.45 -6.43 10.16
CA ALA A 56 -11.10 -5.62 11.31
C ALA A 56 -11.93 -6.02 12.54
N MET A 57 -13.24 -6.18 12.37
CA MET A 57 -14.14 -6.67 13.42
C MET A 57 -13.79 -8.10 13.86
N LEU A 58 -13.54 -8.98 12.90
CA LEU A 58 -13.12 -10.36 13.19
C LEU A 58 -11.78 -10.39 13.94
N ASN A 59 -10.80 -9.60 13.52
CA ASN A 59 -9.49 -9.49 14.16
C ASN A 59 -9.58 -8.96 15.58
N HIS A 60 -10.52 -8.05 15.87
CA HIS A 60 -10.76 -7.60 17.22
C HIS A 60 -11.17 -8.77 18.13
N LEU A 61 -12.14 -9.59 17.69
CA LEU A 61 -12.58 -10.78 18.43
C LEU A 61 -11.47 -11.84 18.55
N ARG A 62 -10.72 -12.09 17.46
CA ARG A 62 -9.62 -13.05 17.44
C ARG A 62 -8.52 -12.65 18.42
N ARG A 63 -8.14 -11.37 18.43
CA ARG A 63 -7.14 -10.84 19.37
C ARG A 63 -7.58 -10.98 20.83
N GLN A 64 -8.85 -10.69 21.15
CA GLN A 64 -9.39 -10.89 22.50
C GLN A 64 -9.31 -12.35 22.97
N ARG A 65 -9.34 -13.30 22.04
CA ARG A 65 -9.23 -14.74 22.32
C ARG A 65 -7.82 -15.30 22.16
N GLY A 66 -6.82 -14.45 21.89
CA GLY A 66 -5.43 -14.88 21.68
C GLY A 66 -5.19 -15.65 20.38
N PHE A 67 -6.04 -15.46 19.37
CA PHE A 67 -5.91 -16.12 18.07
C PHE A 67 -5.14 -15.25 17.05
N HIS A 68 -4.50 -15.94 16.10
CA HIS A 68 -3.81 -15.33 14.95
C HIS A 68 -4.73 -14.37 14.17
N THR A 69 -4.28 -13.18 13.79
CA THR A 69 -5.08 -12.19 13.03
C THR A 69 -4.71 -12.16 11.56
N PHE A 70 -5.57 -11.62 10.72
CA PHE A 70 -5.35 -11.54 9.28
C PHE A 70 -5.01 -10.12 8.84
N VAL A 71 -4.33 -10.00 7.70
CA VAL A 71 -4.10 -8.71 7.03
C VAL A 71 -4.69 -8.69 5.63
N LEU A 72 -5.01 -7.51 5.11
CA LEU A 72 -5.47 -7.32 3.73
C LEU A 72 -4.27 -7.00 2.86
N ARG A 73 -4.08 -7.77 1.77
CA ARG A 73 -2.88 -7.74 0.92
C ARG A 73 -3.26 -7.86 -0.56
N PRO A 74 -3.98 -6.89 -1.14
CA PRO A 74 -4.64 -7.10 -2.43
C PRO A 74 -3.69 -6.91 -3.62
N HIS A 75 -4.01 -7.53 -4.75
CA HIS A 75 -3.51 -7.12 -6.06
C HIS A 75 -4.08 -5.76 -6.39
N CYS A 76 -3.20 -4.77 -6.60
CA CYS A 76 -3.62 -3.39 -6.75
C CYS A 76 -2.66 -2.54 -7.59
N GLY A 77 -3.21 -1.84 -8.57
CA GLY A 77 -2.49 -0.88 -9.40
C GLY A 77 -1.58 -1.56 -10.43
N GLU A 78 -1.87 -2.79 -10.84
CA GLU A 78 -1.29 -3.35 -12.06
C GLU A 78 -1.89 -2.66 -13.30
N ALA A 79 -3.21 -2.49 -13.29
CA ALA A 79 -3.99 -1.84 -14.32
C ALA A 79 -5.14 -1.03 -13.67
N GLY A 80 -6.09 -0.57 -14.49
CA GLY A 80 -7.25 0.15 -13.96
C GLY A 80 -7.01 1.60 -13.51
N PRO A 81 -7.95 2.16 -12.77
CA PRO A 81 -7.92 3.54 -12.29
C PRO A 81 -7.08 3.74 -11.01
N ILE A 82 -6.53 4.95 -10.83
CA ILE A 82 -5.62 5.28 -9.70
C ILE A 82 -6.29 5.19 -8.33
N HIS A 83 -7.62 5.32 -8.23
CA HIS A 83 -8.33 5.25 -6.94
C HIS A 83 -8.27 3.87 -6.29
N HIS A 84 -7.92 2.81 -7.04
CA HIS A 84 -7.60 1.50 -6.47
C HIS A 84 -6.45 1.60 -5.47
N LEU A 85 -5.35 2.26 -5.88
CA LEU A 85 -4.17 2.45 -5.05
C LEU A 85 -4.42 3.37 -3.84
N VAL A 86 -5.37 4.31 -3.96
CA VAL A 86 -5.81 5.15 -2.84
C VAL A 86 -6.58 4.31 -1.82
N SER A 87 -7.48 3.45 -2.29
CA SER A 87 -8.25 2.56 -1.42
C SER A 87 -7.34 1.57 -0.70
N ALA A 88 -6.37 0.98 -1.42
CA ALA A 88 -5.38 0.09 -0.83
C ALA A 88 -4.46 0.81 0.17
N PHE A 89 -4.03 2.04 -0.13
CA PHE A 89 -3.21 2.84 0.81
C PHE A 89 -3.89 3.01 2.18
N MET A 90 -5.22 3.18 2.19
CA MET A 90 -5.97 3.40 3.43
C MET A 90 -6.26 2.12 4.22
N LEU A 91 -6.32 0.96 3.54
CA LEU A 91 -6.92 -0.26 4.09
C LEU A 91 -5.97 -1.47 4.15
N ALA A 92 -4.98 -1.53 3.27
CA ALA A 92 -4.13 -2.69 3.09
C ALA A 92 -2.79 -2.55 3.83
N GLU A 93 -2.25 -3.70 4.25
CA GLU A 93 -0.92 -3.81 4.86
C GLU A 93 0.18 -3.69 3.79
N ASN A 94 -0.08 -4.23 2.60
CA ASN A 94 0.81 -4.20 1.43
C ASN A 94 -0.01 -4.47 0.17
N ILE A 95 0.58 -4.21 -0.99
CA ILE A 95 -0.05 -4.45 -2.29
C ILE A 95 0.82 -5.34 -3.17
N SER A 96 0.19 -6.05 -4.10
CA SER A 96 0.87 -6.69 -5.23
C SER A 96 0.80 -5.77 -6.47
N HIS A 97 1.85 -5.77 -7.30
CA HIS A 97 2.07 -4.99 -8.52
C HIS A 97 2.44 -3.50 -8.33
N GLY A 98 1.47 -2.63 -8.06
CA GLY A 98 1.71 -1.19 -7.87
C GLY A 98 2.31 -0.44 -9.07
N LEU A 99 2.21 -0.95 -10.30
CA LEU A 99 2.78 -0.34 -11.52
C LEU A 99 2.29 1.10 -11.76
N LEU A 100 1.03 1.37 -11.44
CA LEU A 100 0.38 2.64 -11.69
C LEU A 100 0.81 3.75 -10.72
N LEU A 101 1.52 3.44 -9.63
CA LEU A 101 2.13 4.47 -8.75
C LEU A 101 3.11 5.37 -9.53
N ARG A 102 3.62 4.93 -10.69
CA ARG A 102 4.51 5.73 -11.54
C ARG A 102 3.80 6.94 -12.16
N LYS A 103 2.46 6.90 -12.20
CA LYS A 103 1.61 7.98 -12.72
C LYS A 103 1.05 8.90 -11.63
N ALA A 104 1.29 8.59 -10.35
CA ALA A 104 0.75 9.34 -9.21
C ALA A 104 1.89 9.70 -8.22
N PRO A 105 2.68 10.76 -8.49
CA PRO A 105 3.85 11.11 -7.68
C PRO A 105 3.53 11.34 -6.20
N VAL A 106 2.42 12.01 -5.90
CA VAL A 106 1.98 12.26 -4.52
C VAL A 106 1.68 10.94 -3.80
N LEU A 107 0.92 10.05 -4.45
CA LEU A 107 0.58 8.76 -3.86
C LEU A 107 1.81 7.88 -3.69
N GLN A 108 2.72 7.87 -4.68
CA GLN A 108 4.00 7.17 -4.58
C GLN A 108 4.82 7.66 -3.38
N TYR A 109 4.83 8.97 -3.12
CA TYR A 109 5.50 9.54 -1.97
C TYR A 109 4.84 9.10 -0.65
N LEU A 110 3.51 9.04 -0.59
CA LEU A 110 2.79 8.52 0.57
C LEU A 110 3.14 7.04 0.86
N TYR A 111 3.21 6.19 -0.17
CA TYR A 111 3.64 4.79 -0.02
C TYR A 111 5.09 4.68 0.48
N TYR A 112 5.96 5.58 0.04
CA TYR A 112 7.32 5.68 0.58
C TYR A 112 7.32 6.06 2.05
N LEU A 113 6.61 7.10 2.46
CA LEU A 113 6.60 7.55 3.86
C LEU A 113 5.99 6.52 4.80
N ALA A 114 4.87 5.93 4.40
CA ALA A 114 4.17 4.92 5.17
C ALA A 114 4.87 3.54 5.11
N GLN A 115 5.93 3.40 4.31
CA GLN A 115 6.63 2.14 4.07
C GLN A 115 5.68 0.98 3.73
N ILE A 116 4.64 1.25 2.94
CA ILE A 116 3.71 0.21 2.50
C ILE A 116 4.44 -0.70 1.51
N GLY A 117 4.45 -2.00 1.80
CA GLY A 117 5.12 -3.00 0.98
C GLY A 117 4.49 -3.13 -0.41
N ILE A 118 5.34 -3.23 -1.44
CA ILE A 118 4.92 -3.45 -2.83
C ILE A 118 5.60 -4.72 -3.35
N ALA A 119 4.84 -5.80 -3.52
CA ALA A 119 5.31 -7.04 -4.13
C ALA A 119 5.19 -6.94 -5.66
N MET A 120 6.31 -6.76 -6.35
CA MET A 120 6.33 -6.54 -7.78
C MET A 120 6.82 -7.78 -8.53
N SER A 121 6.15 -8.11 -9.63
CA SER A 121 6.46 -9.28 -10.47
C SER A 121 6.90 -8.88 -11.90
N PRO A 122 8.11 -8.30 -12.10
CA PRO A 122 8.51 -7.75 -13.40
C PRO A 122 8.43 -8.72 -14.59
N LEU A 123 8.68 -10.01 -14.37
CA LEU A 123 8.59 -11.02 -15.42
C LEU A 123 7.14 -11.32 -15.82
N SER A 124 6.20 -11.34 -14.86
CA SER A 124 4.77 -11.40 -15.17
C SER A 124 4.31 -10.13 -15.88
N ASN A 125 4.65 -8.94 -15.35
CA ASN A 125 4.26 -7.66 -15.94
C ASN A 125 4.76 -7.52 -17.40
N ASN A 126 5.95 -8.06 -17.72
CA ASN A 126 6.49 -8.07 -19.08
C ASN A 126 5.67 -8.88 -20.08
N SER A 127 5.04 -9.96 -19.61
CA SER A 127 4.23 -10.84 -20.45
C SER A 127 2.88 -10.20 -20.83
N LEU A 128 2.34 -9.30 -20.00
CA LEU A 128 0.95 -8.87 -20.11
C LEU A 128 0.74 -7.35 -20.24
N PHE A 129 1.54 -6.52 -19.56
CA PHE A 129 1.17 -5.10 -19.35
C PHE A 129 2.26 -4.09 -19.73
N LEU A 130 3.54 -4.44 -19.58
CA LEU A 130 4.62 -3.47 -19.68
C LEU A 130 5.96 -4.12 -19.98
N SER A 131 6.65 -3.67 -21.04
CA SER A 131 7.99 -4.19 -21.37
C SER A 131 8.96 -4.13 -20.19
N TYR A 132 9.78 -5.18 -20.03
CA TYR A 132 10.63 -5.41 -18.86
C TYR A 132 11.50 -4.20 -18.50
N HIS A 133 12.11 -3.56 -19.50
CA HIS A 133 12.98 -2.40 -19.31
C HIS A 133 12.24 -1.13 -18.85
N ARG A 134 10.91 -1.09 -18.98
CA ARG A 134 10.06 0.02 -18.53
C ARG A 134 9.43 -0.23 -17.18
N ASN A 135 9.69 -1.38 -16.54
CA ASN A 135 9.16 -1.69 -15.22
C ASN A 135 9.71 -0.68 -14.19
N PRO A 136 8.86 -0.08 -13.33
CA PRO A 136 9.29 0.97 -12.41
C PRO A 136 10.03 0.43 -11.18
N LEU A 137 10.20 -0.88 -11.02
CA LEU A 137 10.88 -1.48 -9.87
C LEU A 137 12.27 -0.87 -9.57
N PRO A 138 13.18 -0.68 -10.55
CA PRO A 138 14.49 -0.08 -10.26
C PRO A 138 14.38 1.36 -9.75
N GLU A 139 13.39 2.11 -10.24
CA GLU A 139 13.12 3.50 -9.83
C GLU A 139 12.49 3.55 -8.44
N TYR A 140 11.54 2.66 -8.12
CA TYR A 140 10.97 2.57 -6.78
C TYR A 140 12.02 2.16 -5.75
N LEU A 141 12.86 1.18 -6.11
CA LEU A 141 13.96 0.75 -5.28
C LEU A 141 14.96 1.89 -5.05
N SER A 142 15.34 2.66 -6.08
CA SER A 142 16.28 3.77 -5.91
C SER A 142 15.72 4.91 -5.05
N ARG A 143 14.40 5.13 -5.08
CA ARG A 143 13.68 6.15 -4.30
C ARG A 143 13.43 5.79 -2.83
N GLY A 144 13.69 4.56 -2.40
CA GLY A 144 13.47 4.19 -1.00
C GLY A 144 12.16 3.44 -0.73
N LEU A 145 11.30 3.22 -1.73
CA LEU A 145 10.06 2.47 -1.53
C LEU A 145 10.35 1.04 -1.06
N MET A 146 9.46 0.50 -0.23
CA MET A 146 9.53 -0.88 0.29
C MET A 146 9.09 -1.88 -0.77
N VAL A 147 9.93 -2.11 -1.78
CA VAL A 147 9.64 -3.05 -2.86
C VAL A 147 10.25 -4.42 -2.61
N SER A 148 9.53 -5.46 -3.02
CA SER A 148 10.03 -6.84 -3.05
C SER A 148 9.82 -7.46 -4.42
N LEU A 149 10.68 -8.41 -4.79
CA LEU A 149 10.48 -9.23 -5.97
C LEU A 149 9.54 -10.39 -5.66
N SER A 150 8.53 -10.54 -6.50
CA SER A 150 7.60 -11.67 -6.52
C SER A 150 7.59 -12.34 -7.90
N THR A 151 7.04 -13.56 -7.92
CA THR A 151 7.01 -14.43 -9.10
C THR A 151 5.69 -14.40 -9.85
N ASP A 152 4.62 -13.94 -9.20
CA ASP A 152 3.23 -14.06 -9.66
C ASP A 152 2.83 -15.53 -9.89
N ASP A 153 2.86 -15.99 -11.15
CA ASP A 153 2.67 -17.37 -11.55
C ASP A 153 4.00 -18.07 -11.89
N PRO A 154 4.75 -18.65 -10.92
CA PRO A 154 5.97 -19.39 -11.20
C PRO A 154 5.76 -20.50 -12.23
N LEU A 155 4.68 -21.27 -12.17
CA LEU A 155 4.48 -22.35 -13.15
C LEU A 155 4.41 -21.85 -14.60
N GLN A 156 3.98 -20.60 -14.79
CA GLN A 156 3.95 -19.94 -16.09
C GLN A 156 5.27 -19.22 -16.42
N PHE A 157 5.96 -18.67 -15.42
CA PHE A 157 7.04 -17.68 -15.62
C PHE A 157 8.39 -18.02 -14.93
N HIS A 158 8.45 -18.88 -13.91
CA HIS A 158 9.61 -19.09 -13.02
C HIS A 158 9.81 -20.51 -12.43
N PHE A 159 11.04 -20.77 -11.98
CA PHE A 159 11.36 -21.90 -11.11
C PHE A 159 11.88 -21.43 -9.73
N THR A 160 11.45 -22.09 -8.64
CA THR A 160 12.06 -22.22 -7.27
C THR A 160 11.48 -21.48 -6.03
N LYS A 161 12.13 -21.65 -4.84
CA LYS A 161 11.57 -21.85 -3.48
C LYS A 161 12.21 -21.01 -2.32
N VAL A 162 11.31 -20.45 -1.49
CA VAL A 162 11.26 -20.05 -0.04
C VAL A 162 12.28 -19.10 0.65
N LYS A 163 11.74 -18.00 1.21
CA LYS A 163 12.42 -16.77 1.72
C LYS A 163 13.14 -16.84 3.09
N SER A 164 12.67 -17.57 4.11
CA SER A 164 13.29 -17.46 5.47
C SER A 164 14.70 -18.05 5.55
N HIS A 165 14.96 -19.07 4.73
CA HIS A 165 16.29 -19.60 4.52
C HIS A 165 17.27 -18.51 4.06
N TRP A 166 16.81 -17.64 3.14
CA TRP A 166 17.65 -16.65 2.46
C TRP A 166 17.83 -15.32 3.19
N LEU A 167 16.94 -14.94 4.10
CA LEU A 167 16.97 -13.60 4.71
C LEU A 167 17.44 -13.60 6.17
N GLY A 168 17.34 -14.73 6.87
CA GLY A 168 17.76 -14.85 8.27
C GLY A 168 16.61 -14.69 9.27
N PRO A 169 16.83 -15.04 10.55
CA PRO A 169 15.76 -15.15 11.55
C PRO A 169 15.19 -13.81 12.03
N ASN A 170 15.93 -12.71 11.87
CA ASN A 170 15.53 -11.37 12.33
C ASN A 170 14.91 -10.51 11.22
N TYR A 171 14.58 -11.09 10.05
CA TYR A 171 14.14 -10.35 8.86
C TYR A 171 12.89 -9.46 9.06
N THR A 172 12.18 -9.64 10.17
CA THR A 172 11.00 -8.86 10.56
C THR A 172 11.34 -7.60 11.36
N LYS A 173 12.60 -7.37 11.75
CA LYS A 173 13.02 -6.13 12.42
C LYS A 173 13.29 -5.02 11.42
N GLU A 174 13.05 -3.77 11.82
CA GLU A 174 13.33 -2.60 10.99
C GLU A 174 14.80 -2.17 11.03
N GLY A 175 15.23 -1.47 9.98
CA GLY A 175 16.59 -0.93 9.89
C GLY A 175 17.69 -2.01 9.86
N PRO A 176 18.94 -1.63 10.19
CA PRO A 176 20.08 -2.55 10.16
C PRO A 176 19.90 -3.80 11.05
N GLU A 177 19.09 -3.71 12.11
CA GLU A 177 18.85 -4.83 13.02
C GLU A 177 18.12 -6.02 12.37
N GLY A 178 17.38 -5.79 11.28
CA GLY A 178 16.69 -6.83 10.52
C GLY A 178 17.52 -7.51 9.44
N ASN A 179 18.73 -6.99 9.17
CA ASN A 179 19.57 -7.47 8.09
C ASN A 179 20.62 -8.46 8.61
N ASP A 180 20.57 -9.74 8.18
CA ASP A 180 21.72 -10.65 8.31
C ASP A 180 22.57 -10.57 7.04
N ILE A 181 23.61 -9.74 7.07
CA ILE A 181 24.53 -9.53 5.93
C ILE A 181 25.08 -10.84 5.35
N ARG A 182 25.24 -11.88 6.17
CA ARG A 182 25.78 -13.19 5.74
C ARG A 182 24.79 -13.97 4.87
N ARG A 183 23.51 -13.58 4.89
CA ARG A 183 22.45 -14.20 4.11
C ARG A 183 21.94 -13.30 2.99
N THR A 184 21.74 -12.01 3.28
CA THR A 184 21.22 -11.04 2.30
C THR A 184 22.29 -10.52 1.35
N ASN A 185 23.56 -10.56 1.76
CA ASN A 185 24.68 -9.91 1.07
C ASN A 185 24.47 -8.39 0.86
N VAL A 186 23.62 -7.76 1.67
CA VAL A 186 23.37 -6.31 1.67
C VAL A 186 24.16 -5.69 2.83
N PRO A 187 25.08 -4.74 2.58
CA PRO A 187 25.82 -4.07 3.65
C PRO A 187 24.92 -3.28 4.59
N ASP A 188 25.19 -3.33 5.90
CA ASP A 188 24.42 -2.61 6.92
C ASP A 188 24.42 -1.10 6.69
N ILE A 189 25.50 -0.54 6.13
CA ILE A 189 25.57 0.89 5.76
C ILE A 189 24.52 1.27 4.70
N ARG A 190 24.18 0.37 3.77
CA ARG A 190 23.13 0.61 2.76
C ARG A 190 21.76 0.62 3.42
N VAL A 191 21.54 -0.29 4.38
CA VAL A 191 20.28 -0.36 5.14
C VAL A 191 20.14 0.87 6.05
N GLY A 192 21.22 1.25 6.73
CA GLY A 192 21.30 2.44 7.58
C GLY A 192 21.00 3.73 6.81
N TYR A 193 21.66 3.95 5.67
CA TYR A 193 21.38 5.13 4.83
C TYR A 193 19.90 5.23 4.42
N ARG A 194 19.29 4.10 4.01
CA ARG A 194 17.85 4.09 3.63
C ARG A 194 16.97 4.44 4.83
N TYR A 195 17.27 3.87 5.99
CA TYR A 195 16.54 4.11 7.22
C TYR A 195 16.67 5.58 7.68
N GLU A 196 17.88 6.13 7.69
CA GLU A 196 18.13 7.53 8.04
C GLU A 196 17.42 8.50 7.09
N THR A 197 17.48 8.23 5.78
CA THR A 197 16.78 9.05 4.76
C THR A 197 15.27 9.04 5.00
N LEU A 198 14.68 7.87 5.29
CA LEU A 198 13.26 7.76 5.62
C LEU A 198 12.90 8.60 6.85
N CYS A 199 13.69 8.48 7.92
CA CYS A 199 13.47 9.25 9.15
C CYS A 199 13.54 10.77 8.90
N GLN A 200 14.45 11.23 8.05
CA GLN A 200 14.56 12.64 7.67
C GLN A 200 13.32 13.14 6.91
N GLU A 201 12.83 12.37 5.95
CA GLU A 201 11.64 12.71 5.17
C GLU A 201 10.37 12.75 6.04
N LEU A 202 10.21 11.78 6.95
CA LEU A 202 9.13 11.78 7.95
C LEU A 202 9.21 12.99 8.87
N ALA A 203 10.41 13.37 9.32
CA ALA A 203 10.61 14.54 10.17
C ALA A 203 10.25 15.85 9.46
N LEU A 204 10.61 15.99 8.19
CA LEU A 204 10.29 17.17 7.37
C LEU A 204 8.77 17.42 7.31
N ILE A 205 8.00 16.38 7.02
CA ILE A 205 6.53 16.49 6.91
C ILE A 205 5.90 16.76 8.26
N THR A 206 6.38 16.07 9.31
CA THR A 206 5.85 16.26 10.66
C THR A 206 6.08 17.69 11.15
N GLN A 207 7.24 18.29 10.84
CA GLN A 207 7.53 19.69 11.15
C GLN A 207 6.64 20.65 10.37
N ALA A 208 6.41 20.42 9.07
CA ALA A 208 5.53 21.25 8.26
C ALA A 208 4.09 21.30 8.80
N VAL A 209 3.54 20.15 9.22
CA VAL A 209 2.20 20.07 9.83
C VAL A 209 2.16 20.81 11.17
N GLN A 210 3.23 20.71 11.98
CA GLN A 210 3.31 21.41 13.26
C GLN A 210 3.42 22.95 13.10
N SER A 211 4.10 23.43 12.06
CA SER A 211 4.16 24.87 11.77
C SER A 211 2.82 25.45 11.33
N GLU A 212 2.02 24.72 10.55
CA GLU A 212 0.69 25.18 10.13
C GLU A 212 -0.32 25.26 11.30
N MET A 213 -0.20 24.40 12.31
CA MET A 213 -1.02 24.49 13.53
C MET A 213 -0.69 25.69 14.42
N LEU A 214 0.46 26.35 14.21
CA LEU A 214 0.87 27.56 14.92
C LEU A 214 0.46 28.85 14.18
N GLU A 215 0.01 28.76 12.93
CA GLU A 215 -0.34 29.92 12.08
C GLU A 215 -1.86 30.11 11.88
N THR A 216 -2.69 29.90 12.90
CA THR A 216 -4.04 30.51 12.90
C THR A 216 -3.92 32.01 13.20
N ILE A 217 -3.73 32.81 12.15
CA ILE A 217 -3.67 34.27 12.19
C ILE A 217 -5.08 34.83 12.54
N PRO A 218 -5.24 35.76 13.50
CA PRO A 218 -6.52 36.42 13.74
C PRO A 218 -6.88 37.31 12.55
N GLU A 219 -8.10 37.20 12.01
CA GLU A 219 -8.63 38.18 11.07
C GLU A 219 -8.70 39.56 11.76
N GLU A 220 -7.84 40.49 11.35
CA GLU A 220 -8.00 41.90 11.73
C GLU A 220 -9.26 42.47 11.06
N ALA A 221 -10.12 43.06 11.90
CA ALA A 221 -11.39 43.64 11.52
C ALA A 221 -11.23 44.77 10.49
N GLY A 222 -12.18 44.82 9.55
CA GLY A 222 -12.12 45.61 8.33
C GLY A 222 -11.88 47.11 8.52
N ILE A 223 -11.01 47.64 7.66
CA ILE A 223 -10.87 49.07 7.45
C ILE A 223 -12.03 49.51 6.53
N ALA A 224 -12.98 50.25 7.10
CA ALA A 224 -14.07 50.88 6.38
C ALA A 224 -13.54 51.89 5.35
N MET A 225 -13.89 51.70 4.08
CA MET A 225 -13.65 52.65 3.01
C MET A 225 -14.60 53.84 3.14
N SER A 226 -14.08 55.04 3.39
CA SER A 226 -14.84 56.29 3.33
C SER A 226 -15.12 56.69 1.86
N PRO A 227 -16.32 57.22 1.53
CA PRO A 227 -16.66 57.61 0.17
C PRO A 227 -15.98 58.94 -0.21
N GLY A 228 -15.42 59.00 -1.42
CA GLY A 228 -14.83 60.22 -1.98
C GLY A 228 -15.87 61.27 -2.39
N PRO A 229 -15.48 62.56 -2.52
CA PRO A 229 -16.42 63.65 -2.75
C PRO A 229 -16.92 63.71 -4.20
N GLN A 230 -18.14 64.26 -4.36
CA GLN A 230 -18.91 64.40 -5.60
C GLN A 230 -18.23 65.27 -6.66
#